data_AF-A0A317NWW6-F1
#
_entry.id   AF-A0A317NWW6-F1
#
_cell.length_a   1.000
_cell.length_b   1.000
_cell.length_c   1.000
_cell.angle_alpha   90.00
_cell.angle_beta   90.00
_cell.angle_gamma   90.00
#
_symmetry.space_group_name_H-M   'P 1'
#
loop_
_entity.id
_entity.type
_entity.pdbx_description
1 polymer ?
#
loop_
_entity_poly.entity_id
_entity_poly.type
_entity_poly.pdbx_seq_one_letter_code
_entity_poly.pdbx_strand_id
1 'polypeptide(L)'
;MIVSKSFRWSERRARLALAALLLGGNAPAAADSSMLDTLQLHGFLSQALVITDRNDFFGPSSSGGGSLKYTEIGANASFRPHQDVLIAAQVLSRRAGGDGSDAKPVLDYGVVDYQMVSNQRRTLGAQVGRFKNPFGFYNQTRDVAFTRPGILLPQSIYFDRTRSLALSGDGVAFYMEERIPSGTLRGQLSYGVPQAGDDLRGTLRLDTVPGSLDPQRSAIGQIRYEHDGGRIIAAISRADANASFDSSVPGLSDGDFYFRPWVLSLQYNEER
;
A
#
# COMPACT_ATOMS: atom_id res chain seq x y z
N MET A 1 -3.56 -29.79 31.58
CA MET A 1 -2.23 -29.71 32.23
C MET A 1 -1.25 -29.23 31.17
N ILE A 2 -1.11 -27.92 31.02
CA ILE A 2 -0.26 -27.28 29.98
C ILE A 2 0.99 -26.81 30.71
N VAL A 3 2.12 -27.49 30.47
CA VAL A 3 3.40 -27.15 31.07
C VAL A 3 4.00 -25.98 30.30
N SER A 4 3.97 -24.81 30.92
CA SER A 4 4.74 -23.63 30.50
C SER A 4 6.23 -23.94 30.65
N LYS A 5 6.97 -23.96 29.53
CA LYS A 5 8.44 -23.92 29.56
C LYS A 5 8.88 -22.47 29.47
N SER A 6 9.29 -21.93 30.62
CA SER A 6 9.98 -20.65 30.73
C SER A 6 11.33 -20.71 30.00
N PHE A 7 11.48 -19.87 28.98
CA PHE A 7 12.76 -19.72 28.27
C PHE A 7 13.61 -18.68 29.01
N ARG A 8 14.78 -19.10 29.51
CA ARG A 8 15.74 -18.24 30.20
C ARG A 8 16.45 -17.37 29.16
N TRP A 9 16.21 -16.06 29.25
CA TRP A 9 16.91 -15.03 28.49
C TRP A 9 18.39 -15.04 28.92
N SER A 10 19.31 -15.32 27.99
CA SER A 10 20.75 -15.13 28.25
C SER A 10 21.14 -13.71 27.86
N GLU A 11 21.73 -13.01 28.81
CA GLU A 11 22.18 -11.63 28.66
C GLU A 11 23.32 -11.54 27.63
N ARG A 12 23.04 -10.92 26.48
CA ARG A 12 24.08 -10.23 25.70
C ARG A 12 23.60 -8.83 25.38
N ARG A 13 24.26 -7.86 26.01
CA ARG A 13 24.04 -6.42 25.89
C ARG A 13 24.33 -5.97 24.45
N ALA A 14 23.30 -5.85 23.62
CA ALA A 14 23.39 -5.09 22.37
C ALA A 14 22.93 -3.66 22.66
N ARG A 15 23.90 -2.76 22.86
CA ARG A 15 23.64 -1.31 22.94
C ARG A 15 23.46 -0.79 21.52
N LEU A 16 22.23 -0.68 21.04
CA LEU A 16 21.90 0.10 19.85
C LEU A 16 21.49 1.50 20.31
N ALA A 17 22.42 2.44 20.21
CA ALA A 17 22.15 3.86 20.35
C ALA A 17 21.51 4.34 19.04
N LEU A 18 20.24 4.72 19.08
CA LEU A 18 19.59 5.43 17.99
C LEU A 18 19.55 6.92 18.35
N ALA A 19 20.50 7.67 17.81
CA ALA A 19 20.47 9.13 17.87
C ALA A 19 19.51 9.63 16.79
N ALA A 20 18.35 10.16 17.21
CA ALA A 20 17.49 10.95 16.34
C ALA A 20 17.78 12.43 16.64
N LEU A 21 18.45 13.11 15.71
CA LEU A 21 18.72 14.54 15.76
C LEU A 21 18.10 15.18 14.52
N LEU A 22 17.00 15.90 14.67
CA LEU A 22 16.60 16.97 13.76
C LEU A 22 16.05 18.13 14.58
N LEU A 23 16.90 19.15 14.73
CA LEU A 23 16.62 20.46 15.29
C LEU A 23 16.28 21.43 14.15
N GLY A 24 15.32 22.32 14.41
CA GLY A 24 14.99 23.51 13.62
C GLY A 24 13.48 23.63 13.46
N GLY A 25 12.77 24.67 13.87
CA GLY A 25 13.13 26.01 14.35
C GLY A 25 11.96 26.89 13.94
N ASN A 26 10.99 27.11 14.84
CA ASN A 26 9.79 27.91 14.53
C ASN A 26 10.12 29.40 14.63
N ALA A 27 9.99 30.13 13.52
CA ALA A 27 9.85 31.59 13.52
C ALA A 27 8.55 31.93 12.76
N PRO A 28 7.61 32.71 13.34
CA PRO A 28 6.41 33.09 12.64
C PRO A 28 6.67 34.33 11.77
N ALA A 29 6.38 34.24 10.48
CA ALA A 29 6.23 35.41 9.59
C ALA A 29 5.05 35.18 8.66
N ALA A 30 4.20 36.19 8.55
CA ALA A 30 2.92 36.12 7.86
C ALA A 30 3.07 36.25 6.33
N ALA A 31 2.34 35.37 5.63
CA ALA A 31 1.61 35.59 4.38
C ALA A 31 2.37 36.10 3.15
N ASP A 32 3.14 35.20 2.57
CA ASP A 32 3.05 34.87 1.13
C ASP A 32 3.34 33.37 1.09
N SER A 33 2.33 32.50 0.85
CA SER A 33 2.52 31.06 1.00
C SER A 33 3.42 30.56 -0.13
N SER A 34 4.72 30.64 0.10
CA SER A 34 5.73 30.06 -0.76
C SER A 34 5.41 28.58 -0.90
N MET A 35 5.70 27.98 -2.07
CA MET A 35 5.56 26.53 -2.24
C MET A 35 6.27 25.75 -1.11
N LEU A 36 7.33 26.34 -0.54
CA LEU A 36 8.08 25.80 0.59
C LEU A 36 7.27 25.75 1.90
N ASP A 37 6.30 26.63 2.12
CA ASP A 37 5.50 26.66 3.35
C ASP A 37 4.49 25.52 3.41
N THR A 38 4.13 24.97 2.25
CA THR A 38 3.22 23.82 2.13
C THR A 38 3.94 22.50 1.96
N LEU A 39 5.27 22.53 1.85
CA LEU A 39 6.08 21.33 1.65
C LEU A 39 6.07 20.47 2.93
N GLN A 40 5.62 19.24 2.77
CA GLN A 40 5.64 18.23 3.82
C GLN A 40 6.51 17.05 3.38
N LEU A 41 7.40 16.64 4.29
CA LEU A 41 8.25 15.48 4.12
C LEU A 41 7.93 14.50 5.24
N HIS A 42 7.66 13.26 4.86
CA HIS A 42 7.44 12.17 5.80
C HIS A 42 8.26 10.96 5.39
N GLY A 43 8.35 9.98 6.29
CA GLY A 43 8.98 8.72 5.98
C GLY A 43 8.76 7.72 7.10
N PHE A 44 9.10 6.48 6.82
CA PHE A 44 9.06 5.40 7.80
C PHE A 44 10.17 4.40 7.54
N LEU A 45 10.56 3.71 8.61
CA LEU A 45 11.45 2.56 8.57
C LEU A 45 10.83 1.45 9.41
N SER A 46 10.79 0.25 8.87
CA SER A 46 10.36 -0.95 9.57
C SER A 46 11.39 -2.05 9.42
N GLN A 47 11.68 -2.73 10.53
CA GLN A 47 12.53 -3.90 10.59
C GLN A 47 11.79 -4.99 11.36
N ALA A 48 11.66 -6.17 10.77
CA ALA A 48 10.98 -7.30 11.41
C ALA A 48 11.96 -8.44 11.70
N LEU A 49 11.69 -9.15 12.81
CA LEU A 49 12.18 -10.50 13.07
C LEU A 49 11.01 -11.45 12.78
N VAL A 50 11.15 -12.28 11.76
CA VAL A 50 10.12 -13.24 11.34
C VAL A 50 10.54 -14.64 11.80
N ILE A 51 9.71 -15.28 12.60
CA ILE A 51 9.94 -16.65 13.10
C ILE A 51 8.78 -17.50 12.63
N THR A 52 9.07 -18.59 11.93
CA THR A 52 8.09 -19.58 11.49
C THR A 52 8.52 -20.97 11.94
N ASP A 53 7.64 -21.96 11.81
CA ASP A 53 7.91 -23.34 12.21
C ASP A 53 8.37 -24.21 11.03
N ARG A 54 7.61 -24.19 9.93
CA ARG A 54 7.68 -25.19 8.86
C ARG A 54 7.69 -24.60 7.45
N ASN A 55 7.51 -23.30 7.32
CA ASN A 55 7.55 -22.62 6.03
C ASN A 55 8.30 -21.31 6.16
N ASP A 56 9.35 -21.16 5.36
CA ASP A 56 10.10 -19.92 5.25
C ASP A 56 9.21 -18.80 4.69
N PHE A 57 9.27 -17.66 5.36
CA PHE A 57 8.49 -16.48 5.04
C PHE A 57 9.34 -15.24 5.24
N PHE A 58 9.48 -14.42 4.20
CA PHE A 58 10.41 -13.28 4.16
C PHE A 58 11.82 -13.63 4.65
N GLY A 59 12.35 -14.72 4.08
CA GLY A 59 13.70 -15.24 4.31
C GLY A 59 13.68 -16.59 5.04
N PRO A 60 14.84 -17.10 5.46
CA PRO A 60 14.97 -18.38 6.15
C PRO A 60 14.45 -18.28 7.60
N SER A 61 13.15 -18.07 7.77
CA SER A 61 12.48 -17.79 9.04
C SER A 61 12.16 -19.04 9.86
N SER A 62 12.20 -20.24 9.27
CA SER A 62 11.91 -21.49 9.98
C SER A 62 13.11 -22.12 10.67
N SER A 63 14.29 -21.52 10.53
CA SER A 63 15.55 -22.03 11.09
C SER A 63 16.33 -20.94 11.83
N GLY A 64 17.29 -21.33 12.66
CA GLY A 64 18.29 -20.41 13.21
C GLY A 64 17.76 -19.29 14.12
N GLY A 65 16.55 -19.40 14.67
CA GLY A 65 15.95 -18.37 15.55
C GLY A 65 15.16 -17.28 14.82
N GLY A 66 14.93 -17.44 13.50
CA GLY A 66 14.16 -16.52 12.67
C GLY A 66 15.00 -15.71 11.68
N SER A 67 14.31 -14.92 10.87
CA SER A 67 14.88 -14.10 9.79
C SER A 67 14.71 -12.60 10.09
N LEU A 68 15.80 -11.84 9.96
CA LEU A 68 15.78 -10.37 9.92
C LEU A 68 15.76 -9.82 8.49
N LYS A 69 15.54 -10.66 7.47
CA LYS A 69 15.56 -10.25 6.06
C LYS A 69 14.28 -9.55 5.60
N TYR A 70 13.49 -8.99 6.52
CA TYR A 70 12.35 -8.13 6.19
C TYR A 70 12.56 -6.70 6.69
N THR A 71 12.80 -5.79 5.74
CA THR A 71 13.06 -4.37 6.00
C THR A 71 12.30 -3.53 4.97
N GLU A 72 11.59 -2.50 5.43
CA GLU A 72 10.85 -1.56 4.58
C GLU A 72 11.26 -0.13 4.93
N ILE A 73 11.55 0.68 3.91
CA ILE A 73 11.92 2.09 4.07
C ILE A 73 11.13 2.88 3.05
N GLY A 74 10.35 3.86 3.52
CA GLY A 74 9.56 4.75 2.68
C GLY A 74 9.91 6.21 2.95
N ALA A 75 9.90 7.02 1.89
CA ALA A 75 10.02 8.47 1.96
C ALA A 75 8.92 9.10 1.12
N ASN A 76 8.30 10.16 1.64
CA ASN A 76 7.15 10.84 1.08
C ASN A 76 7.46 12.32 0.98
N ALA A 77 7.01 12.94 -0.12
CA ALA A 77 7.00 14.38 -0.26
C ALA A 77 5.64 14.82 -0.79
N SER A 78 5.12 15.92 -0.26
CA SER A 78 3.94 16.57 -0.81
C SER A 78 4.02 18.08 -0.66
N PHE A 79 3.38 18.81 -1.57
CA PHE A 79 3.24 20.25 -1.47
C PHE A 79 1.96 20.71 -2.18
N ARG A 80 1.46 21.89 -1.83
CA ARG A 80 0.25 22.49 -2.39
C ARG A 80 0.61 23.78 -3.12
N PRO A 81 0.83 23.74 -4.44
CA PRO A 81 1.09 24.96 -5.22
C PRO A 81 -0.16 25.87 -5.30
N HIS A 82 -1.35 25.33 -5.03
CA HIS A 82 -2.61 26.05 -4.95
C HIS A 82 -3.48 25.42 -3.86
N GLN A 83 -4.44 26.15 -3.29
CA GLN A 83 -5.34 25.65 -2.24
C GLN A 83 -6.10 24.37 -2.65
N ASP A 84 -6.43 24.26 -3.94
CA ASP A 84 -7.19 23.14 -4.51
C ASP A 84 -6.31 22.07 -5.18
N VAL A 85 -4.98 22.24 -5.21
CA VAL A 85 -4.06 21.31 -5.89
C VAL A 85 -3.04 20.77 -4.89
N LEU A 86 -2.90 19.44 -4.85
CA LEU A 86 -1.87 18.74 -4.10
C LEU A 86 -1.00 17.95 -5.07
N ILE A 87 0.31 18.05 -4.91
CA ILE A 87 1.28 17.18 -5.58
C ILE A 87 1.90 16.31 -4.49
N ALA A 88 1.85 14.99 -4.65
CA ALA A 88 2.35 14.06 -3.66
C ALA A 88 3.02 12.85 -4.31
N ALA A 89 4.15 12.41 -3.76
CA ALA A 89 4.84 11.21 -4.20
C ALA A 89 5.46 10.45 -3.03
N GLN A 90 5.56 9.13 -3.19
CA GLN A 90 6.26 8.25 -2.26
C GLN A 90 7.20 7.32 -3.03
N VAL A 91 8.41 7.20 -2.52
CA VAL A 91 9.36 6.15 -2.92
C VAL A 91 9.45 5.14 -1.79
N LEU A 92 9.41 3.85 -2.16
CA LEU A 92 9.47 2.72 -1.23
C LEU A 92 10.60 1.79 -1.65
N SER A 93 11.44 1.38 -0.71
CA SER A 93 12.34 0.23 -0.87
C SER A 93 11.96 -0.84 0.13
N ARG A 94 11.87 -2.09 -0.34
CA ARG A 94 11.49 -3.24 0.48
C ARG A 94 12.43 -4.40 0.19
N ARG A 95 13.01 -4.94 1.26
CA ARG A 95 13.67 -6.25 1.28
C ARG A 95 12.74 -7.24 1.95
N ALA A 96 12.39 -8.34 1.29
CA ALA A 96 11.45 -9.34 1.82
C ALA A 96 11.97 -10.77 1.64
N GLY A 97 13.11 -11.07 2.26
CA GLY A 97 13.68 -12.42 2.36
C GLY A 97 14.90 -12.71 1.51
N GLY A 98 15.15 -11.96 0.44
CA GLY A 98 16.33 -12.15 -0.41
C GLY A 98 17.60 -11.50 0.15
N ASP A 99 18.68 -11.63 -0.62
CA ASP A 99 20.05 -11.38 -0.15
C ASP A 99 20.47 -9.90 -0.22
N GLY A 100 19.55 -9.02 -0.62
CA GLY A 100 19.73 -7.57 -0.61
C GLY A 100 19.79 -6.91 -1.99
N SER A 101 20.02 -7.69 -3.06
CA SER A 101 19.96 -7.24 -4.47
C SER A 101 18.57 -6.76 -4.92
N ASP A 102 17.56 -7.14 -4.16
CA ASP A 102 16.14 -7.01 -4.46
C ASP A 102 15.51 -5.78 -3.78
N ALA A 103 16.25 -5.12 -2.87
CA ALA A 103 15.81 -3.91 -2.18
C ALA A 103 16.09 -2.65 -3.02
N LYS A 104 15.36 -2.51 -4.13
CA LYS A 104 15.46 -1.34 -5.02
C LYS A 104 14.39 -0.29 -4.66
N PRO A 105 14.74 1.00 -4.60
CA PRO A 105 13.75 2.07 -4.48
C PRO A 105 12.83 2.08 -5.70
N VAL A 106 11.52 2.07 -5.47
CA VAL A 106 10.49 2.16 -6.51
C VAL A 106 9.49 3.25 -6.19
N LEU A 107 8.93 3.88 -7.23
CA LEU A 107 7.85 4.85 -7.06
C LEU A 107 6.57 4.11 -6.67
N ASP A 108 6.15 4.32 -5.43
CA ASP A 108 5.02 3.64 -4.82
C ASP A 108 3.68 4.31 -5.21
N TYR A 109 3.64 5.64 -5.10
CA TYR A 109 2.62 6.49 -5.69
C TYR A 109 3.26 7.83 -6.10
N GLY A 110 2.61 8.52 -7.03
CA GLY A 110 2.99 9.83 -7.52
C GLY A 110 1.80 10.46 -8.23
N VAL A 111 1.16 11.44 -7.59
CA VAL A 111 -0.11 12.00 -8.04
C VAL A 111 -0.11 13.52 -8.05
N VAL A 112 -0.87 14.06 -9.00
CA VAL A 112 -1.43 15.40 -8.94
C VAL A 112 -2.90 15.24 -8.61
N ASP A 113 -3.30 15.77 -7.46
CA ASP A 113 -4.65 15.74 -6.92
C ASP A 113 -5.28 17.14 -7.05
N TYR A 114 -6.47 17.20 -7.62
CA TYR A 114 -7.25 18.41 -7.77
C TYR A 114 -8.60 18.27 -7.09
N GLN A 115 -8.84 19.12 -6.09
CA GLN A 115 -10.08 19.17 -5.32
C GLN A 115 -11.03 20.22 -5.90
N MET A 116 -11.91 19.78 -6.80
CA MET A 116 -12.94 20.63 -7.42
C MET A 116 -13.89 21.23 -6.39
N VAL A 117 -14.22 20.47 -5.35
CA VAL A 117 -15.04 20.92 -4.23
C VAL A 117 -14.36 20.47 -2.95
N SER A 118 -14.14 21.39 -2.02
CA SER A 118 -13.60 21.08 -0.69
C SER A 118 -14.26 22.01 0.33
N ASN A 119 -15.14 21.46 1.17
CA ASN A 119 -15.79 22.19 2.25
C ASN A 119 -16.11 21.25 3.43
N GLN A 120 -16.72 21.80 4.49
CA GLN A 120 -16.99 21.04 5.71
C GLN A 120 -17.95 19.85 5.53
N ARG A 121 -18.80 19.85 4.49
CA ARG A 121 -19.79 18.79 4.23
C ARG A 121 -19.36 17.83 3.15
N ARG A 122 -18.66 18.30 2.12
CA ARG A 122 -18.33 17.48 0.95
C ARG A 122 -16.98 17.82 0.35
N THR A 123 -16.34 16.78 -0.17
CA THR A 123 -15.13 16.87 -0.98
C THR A 123 -15.32 16.08 -2.27
N LEU A 124 -15.02 16.69 -3.41
CA LEU A 124 -15.02 16.05 -4.72
C LEU A 124 -13.68 16.37 -5.38
N GLY A 125 -12.99 15.34 -5.88
CA GLY A 125 -11.69 15.55 -6.50
C GLY A 125 -11.33 14.46 -7.50
N ALA A 126 -10.25 14.73 -8.21
CA ALA A 126 -9.64 13.82 -9.16
C ALA A 126 -8.13 13.76 -8.95
N GLN A 127 -7.53 12.60 -9.18
CA GLN A 127 -6.11 12.34 -9.14
C GLN A 127 -5.64 11.85 -10.49
N VAL A 128 -4.50 12.34 -10.94
CA VAL A 128 -3.80 11.86 -12.14
C VAL A 128 -2.41 11.42 -11.75
N GLY A 129 -1.96 10.29 -12.29
CA GLY A 129 -0.63 9.72 -12.06
C GLY A 129 -0.71 8.29 -11.55
N ARG A 130 0.25 7.91 -10.71
CA ARG A 130 0.28 6.61 -10.04
C ARG A 130 -0.43 6.69 -8.71
N PHE A 131 -1.62 6.12 -8.60
CA PHE A 131 -2.41 6.12 -7.36
C PHE A 131 -2.55 4.71 -6.79
N LYS A 132 -2.88 4.63 -5.50
CA LYS A 132 -3.21 3.39 -4.80
C LYS A 132 -4.67 3.01 -5.02
N ASN A 133 -4.93 1.79 -5.47
CA ASN A 133 -6.28 1.36 -5.78
C ASN A 133 -7.11 1.14 -4.50
N PRO A 134 -8.38 1.61 -4.48
CA PRO A 134 -9.27 1.43 -3.33
C PRO A 134 -9.90 0.04 -3.33
N PHE A 135 -9.12 -0.98 -3.02
CA PHE A 135 -9.60 -2.36 -2.98
C PHE A 135 -9.62 -2.91 -1.55
N GLY A 136 -10.81 -3.17 -1.00
CA GLY A 136 -10.96 -3.48 0.42
C GLY A 136 -10.53 -2.33 1.34
N PHE A 137 -10.38 -2.59 2.64
CA PHE A 137 -9.98 -1.55 3.61
C PHE A 137 -8.51 -1.14 3.57
N TYR A 138 -7.60 -2.07 3.29
CA TYR A 138 -6.19 -1.90 3.62
C TYR A 138 -5.27 -1.75 2.42
N ASN A 139 -5.75 -1.86 1.18
CA ASN A 139 -4.86 -1.87 0.02
C ASN A 139 -4.10 -0.54 -0.17
N GLN A 140 -4.65 0.57 0.29
CA GLN A 140 -4.01 1.89 0.22
C GLN A 140 -2.98 2.13 1.33
N THR A 141 -3.04 1.37 2.42
CA THR A 141 -2.19 1.58 3.62
C THR A 141 -1.29 0.39 3.95
N ARG A 142 -1.43 -0.74 3.25
CA ARG A 142 -0.72 -2.00 3.54
C ARG A 142 0.81 -1.91 3.49
N ASP A 143 1.36 -0.88 2.86
CA ASP A 143 2.80 -0.69 2.69
C ASP A 143 3.45 -0.02 3.91
N VAL A 144 2.64 0.49 4.84
CA VAL A 144 3.08 1.10 6.09
C VAL A 144 2.77 0.13 7.24
N ALA A 145 3.82 -0.34 7.91
CA ALA A 145 3.70 -1.46 8.86
C ALA A 145 2.76 -1.18 10.05
N PHE A 146 2.62 0.08 10.48
CA PHE A 146 1.77 0.47 11.62
C PHE A 146 0.31 0.75 11.22
N THR A 147 -0.03 0.74 9.93
CA THR A 147 -1.41 0.99 9.45
C THR A 147 -2.13 -0.30 9.04
N ARG A 148 -1.52 -1.46 9.24
CA ARG A 148 -2.12 -2.78 9.04
C ARG A 148 -2.50 -3.42 10.38
N PRO A 149 -3.64 -4.12 10.48
CA PRO A 149 -4.12 -4.76 11.72
C PRO A 149 -3.27 -5.96 12.18
N GLY A 150 -2.23 -6.35 11.43
CA GLY A 150 -1.36 -7.45 11.78
C GLY A 150 -0.13 -7.53 10.88
N ILE A 151 0.74 -8.50 11.15
CA ILE A 151 1.94 -8.75 10.34
C ILE A 151 1.54 -9.13 8.91
N LEU A 152 0.48 -9.93 8.79
CA LEU A 152 -0.14 -10.33 7.52
C LEU A 152 -1.54 -9.76 7.43
N LEU A 153 -1.88 -9.23 6.27
CA LEU A 153 -3.27 -8.98 5.92
C LEU A 153 -3.96 -10.29 5.50
N PRO A 154 -5.31 -10.35 5.54
CA PRO A 154 -6.05 -11.51 5.07
C PRO A 154 -5.65 -11.91 3.64
N GLN A 155 -4.91 -13.02 3.52
CA GLN A 155 -4.26 -13.42 2.26
C GLN A 155 -5.26 -13.86 1.18
N SER A 156 -6.53 -14.08 1.53
CA SER A 156 -7.62 -14.31 0.57
C SER A 156 -7.96 -13.06 -0.26
N ILE A 157 -7.60 -11.87 0.22
CA ILE A 157 -7.88 -10.58 -0.43
C ILE A 157 -6.56 -9.85 -0.74
N TYR A 158 -5.62 -9.85 0.19
CA TYR A 158 -4.35 -9.12 0.11
C TYR A 158 -3.19 -10.09 -0.09
N PHE A 159 -3.27 -10.90 -1.14
CA PHE A 159 -2.25 -11.90 -1.41
C PHE A 159 -0.90 -11.24 -1.70
N ASP A 160 0.11 -11.52 -0.88
CA ASP A 160 1.42 -10.86 -0.99
C ASP A 160 2.20 -11.24 -2.24
N ARG A 161 1.82 -12.36 -2.88
CA ARG A 161 2.45 -12.90 -4.08
C ARG A 161 2.00 -12.18 -5.37
N THR A 162 0.74 -11.76 -5.47
CA THR A 162 0.20 -10.95 -6.59
C THR A 162 -0.06 -9.50 -6.16
N ARG A 163 0.87 -8.93 -5.37
CA ARG A 163 0.70 -7.61 -4.75
C ARG A 163 0.53 -6.52 -5.80
N SER A 164 1.35 -6.53 -6.85
CA SER A 164 1.43 -5.45 -7.84
C SER A 164 0.11 -5.15 -8.55
N LEU A 165 -0.62 -6.18 -9.01
CA LEU A 165 -1.87 -6.03 -9.77
C LEU A 165 -2.93 -5.18 -9.07
N ALA A 166 -3.07 -5.38 -7.77
CA ALA A 166 -4.11 -4.71 -7.00
C ALA A 166 -3.59 -3.42 -6.34
N LEU A 167 -2.28 -3.25 -6.14
CA LEU A 167 -1.75 -2.18 -5.26
C LEU A 167 -1.91 -0.78 -5.85
N SER A 168 -1.41 -0.57 -7.07
CA SER A 168 -1.37 0.74 -7.71
C SER A 168 -1.61 0.66 -9.21
N GLY A 169 -2.08 1.77 -9.78
CA GLY A 169 -2.30 1.92 -11.21
C GLY A 169 -1.91 3.31 -11.68
N ASP A 170 -1.48 3.39 -12.93
CA ASP A 170 -1.16 4.64 -13.62
C ASP A 170 -2.38 5.07 -14.44
N GLY A 171 -2.95 6.24 -14.15
CA GLY A 171 -4.15 6.73 -14.85
C GLY A 171 -4.85 7.87 -14.14
N VAL A 172 -6.17 7.76 -14.01
CA VAL A 172 -7.03 8.75 -13.33
C VAL A 172 -7.87 8.08 -12.24
N ALA A 173 -8.05 8.76 -11.11
CA ALA A 173 -9.01 8.37 -10.08
C ALA A 173 -9.91 9.53 -9.69
N PHE A 174 -11.20 9.28 -9.49
CA PHE A 174 -12.17 10.22 -8.96
C PHE A 174 -12.58 9.79 -7.57
N TYR A 175 -12.82 10.76 -6.69
CA TYR A 175 -13.29 10.48 -5.35
C TYR A 175 -14.32 11.49 -4.89
N MET A 176 -15.17 11.01 -3.98
CA MET A 176 -16.13 11.81 -3.25
C MET A 176 -16.11 11.46 -1.76
N GLU A 177 -16.27 12.47 -0.92
CA GLU A 177 -16.58 12.35 0.49
C GLU A 177 -17.82 13.21 0.74
N GLU A 178 -18.84 12.64 1.39
CA GLU A 178 -20.06 13.35 1.81
C GLU A 178 -20.31 13.03 3.28
N ARG A 179 -20.36 14.08 4.10
CA ARG A 179 -20.66 13.97 5.54
C ARG A 179 -22.16 14.15 5.74
N ILE A 180 -22.78 13.09 6.23
CA ILE A 180 -24.21 13.04 6.56
C ILE A 180 -24.39 12.95 8.07
N PRO A 181 -25.59 13.25 8.63
CA PRO A 181 -25.79 13.24 10.09
C PRO A 181 -25.45 11.90 10.75
N SER A 182 -25.58 10.78 10.02
CA SER A 182 -25.29 9.45 10.54
C SER A 182 -23.83 9.01 10.37
N GLY A 183 -23.00 9.74 9.64
CA GLY A 183 -21.63 9.31 9.33
C GLY A 183 -21.03 9.94 8.08
N THR A 184 -20.04 9.27 7.49
CA THR A 184 -19.37 9.73 6.27
C THR A 184 -19.50 8.69 5.17
N LEU A 185 -19.97 9.09 4.00
CA LEU A 185 -19.97 8.30 2.78
C LEU A 185 -18.74 8.68 1.96
N ARG A 186 -17.95 7.70 1.55
CA ARG A 186 -16.81 7.85 0.66
C ARG A 186 -17.01 6.99 -0.58
N GLY A 187 -16.74 7.56 -1.75
CA GLY A 187 -16.73 6.85 -3.03
C GLY A 187 -15.41 7.10 -3.73
N GLN A 188 -14.85 6.07 -4.36
CA GLN A 188 -13.67 6.22 -5.21
C GLN A 188 -13.78 5.31 -6.42
N LEU A 189 -13.43 5.83 -7.59
CA LEU A 189 -13.39 5.09 -8.85
C LEU A 189 -12.08 5.44 -9.56
N SER A 190 -11.28 4.43 -9.86
CA SER A 190 -10.06 4.56 -10.63
C SER A 190 -10.15 3.84 -11.97
N TYR A 191 -9.49 4.42 -12.97
CA TYR A 191 -9.33 3.85 -14.30
C TYR A 191 -7.89 4.09 -14.78
N GLY A 192 -7.20 3.02 -15.17
CA GLY A 192 -5.80 3.12 -15.56
C GLY A 192 -5.18 1.76 -15.89
N VAL A 193 -3.87 1.73 -16.00
CA VAL A 193 -3.09 0.52 -16.21
C VAL A 193 -2.50 0.10 -14.86
N PRO A 194 -2.83 -1.10 -14.34
CA PRO A 194 -2.27 -1.58 -13.08
C PRO A 194 -0.76 -1.80 -13.24
N GLN A 195 -0.02 -1.66 -12.16
CA GLN A 195 1.38 -2.05 -12.16
C GLN A 195 1.45 -3.58 -12.20
N ALA A 196 1.92 -4.16 -13.31
CA ALA A 196 2.27 -5.58 -13.39
C ALA A 196 3.78 -5.72 -13.17
N GLY A 197 4.17 -6.03 -11.93
CA GLY A 197 5.56 -6.25 -11.58
C GLY A 197 6.02 -7.70 -11.81
N ASP A 198 7.31 -7.96 -11.63
CA ASP A 198 7.91 -9.30 -11.70
C ASP A 198 7.27 -10.31 -10.70
N ASP A 199 6.66 -9.81 -9.62
CA ASP A 199 5.94 -10.61 -8.61
C ASP A 199 4.73 -11.34 -9.19
N LEU A 200 4.01 -10.72 -10.13
CA LEU A 200 2.91 -11.36 -10.83
C LEU A 200 3.38 -12.48 -11.74
N ARG A 201 4.45 -12.24 -12.50
CA ARG A 201 5.04 -13.26 -13.38
C ARG A 201 5.53 -14.47 -12.58
N GLY A 202 6.24 -14.24 -11.47
CA GLY A 202 6.69 -15.31 -10.59
C GLY A 202 5.53 -16.09 -9.96
N THR A 203 4.42 -15.42 -9.59
CA THR A 203 3.25 -16.11 -9.03
C THR A 203 2.52 -16.96 -10.06
N LEU A 204 2.41 -16.47 -11.30
CA LEU A 204 1.83 -17.21 -12.40
C LEU A 204 2.80 -18.26 -13.00
N ARG A 205 4.03 -18.37 -12.46
CA ARG A 205 5.12 -19.22 -12.99
C ARG A 205 5.52 -18.90 -14.44
N LEU A 206 5.28 -17.65 -14.85
CA LEU A 206 5.64 -17.09 -16.16
C LEU A 206 7.05 -16.47 -16.17
N ASP A 207 7.79 -16.59 -15.07
CA ASP A 207 9.21 -16.25 -14.95
C ASP A 207 10.11 -17.24 -15.70
N THR A 208 9.65 -18.49 -15.86
CA THR A 208 10.36 -19.54 -16.60
C THR A 208 9.98 -19.62 -18.08
N VAL A 209 8.95 -18.88 -18.50
CA VAL A 209 8.46 -18.86 -19.89
C VAL A 209 8.89 -17.56 -20.58
N PRO A 210 9.66 -17.62 -21.67
CA PRO A 210 10.00 -16.44 -22.48
C PRO A 210 8.73 -15.78 -23.04
N GLY A 211 8.53 -14.51 -22.70
CA GLY A 211 7.35 -13.71 -23.07
C GLY A 211 7.23 -12.42 -22.26
N SER A 212 6.27 -11.58 -22.62
CA SER A 212 5.89 -10.36 -21.89
C SER A 212 4.50 -10.50 -21.29
N LEU A 213 4.30 -9.89 -20.13
CA LEU A 213 3.00 -9.79 -19.49
C LEU A 213 2.58 -8.32 -19.51
N ASP A 214 1.57 -8.03 -20.31
CA ASP A 214 1.17 -6.67 -20.64
C ASP A 214 -0.14 -6.33 -19.91
N PRO A 215 -0.08 -5.46 -18.88
CA PRO A 215 -1.27 -5.04 -18.16
C PRO A 215 -2.19 -4.22 -19.07
N GLN A 216 -3.47 -4.56 -19.05
CA GLN A 216 -4.49 -3.86 -19.82
C GLN A 216 -5.24 -2.85 -18.96
N ARG A 217 -6.01 -1.99 -19.62
CA ARG A 217 -6.83 -0.98 -18.95
C ARG A 217 -7.81 -1.64 -17.99
N SER A 218 -7.83 -1.12 -16.78
CA SER A 218 -8.50 -1.71 -15.64
C SER A 218 -9.28 -0.63 -14.88
N ALA A 219 -10.38 -1.02 -14.26
CA ALA A 219 -11.22 -0.15 -13.46
C ALA A 219 -11.41 -0.73 -12.06
N ILE A 220 -11.23 0.09 -11.01
CA ILE A 220 -11.41 -0.34 -9.63
C ILE A 220 -12.25 0.70 -8.90
N GLY A 221 -13.29 0.26 -8.20
CA GLY A 221 -14.19 1.14 -7.48
C GLY A 221 -14.46 0.66 -6.07
N GLN A 222 -14.71 1.62 -5.16
CA GLN A 222 -15.15 1.37 -3.80
C GLN A 222 -16.20 2.39 -3.36
N ILE A 223 -17.18 1.90 -2.62
CA ILE A 223 -18.06 2.74 -1.79
C ILE A 223 -17.87 2.30 -0.34
N ARG A 224 -17.67 3.25 0.55
CA ARG A 224 -17.45 3.05 1.98
C ARG A 224 -18.36 3.95 2.79
N TYR A 225 -18.93 3.42 3.85
CA TYR A 225 -19.70 4.16 4.83
C TYR A 225 -19.06 3.98 6.23
N GLU A 226 -18.81 5.10 6.90
CA GLU A 226 -18.25 5.17 8.25
C GLU A 226 -19.31 5.78 9.18
N HIS A 227 -19.90 4.95 10.03
CA HIS A 227 -20.91 5.35 11.01
C HIS A 227 -20.26 5.76 12.33
N ASP A 228 -20.76 6.86 12.92
CA ASP A 228 -20.36 7.40 14.22
C ASP A 228 -18.84 7.43 14.45
N GLY A 229 -18.15 8.26 13.66
CA GLY A 229 -16.70 8.42 13.76
C GLY A 229 -15.87 7.18 13.37
N GLY A 230 -16.49 6.19 12.72
CA GLY A 230 -15.83 4.96 12.32
C GLY A 230 -16.01 3.80 13.30
N ARG A 231 -16.96 3.88 14.25
CA ARG A 231 -17.34 2.73 15.09
C ARG A 231 -17.76 1.54 14.24
N ILE A 232 -18.51 1.79 13.16
CA ILE A 232 -18.83 0.79 12.14
C ILE A 232 -18.36 1.31 10.80
N ILE A 233 -17.55 0.51 10.12
CA ILE A 233 -17.08 0.79 8.76
C ILE A 233 -17.57 -0.34 7.87
N ALA A 234 -18.32 -0.01 6.82
CA ALA A 234 -18.76 -0.94 5.81
C ALA A 234 -18.27 -0.48 4.44
N ALA A 235 -17.81 -1.40 3.59
CA ALA A 235 -17.46 -1.08 2.22
C ALA A 235 -17.79 -2.21 1.25
N ILE A 236 -18.03 -1.81 0.01
CA ILE A 236 -18.07 -2.70 -1.14
C ILE A 236 -17.02 -2.22 -2.15
N SER A 237 -16.21 -3.13 -2.67
CA SER A 237 -15.23 -2.86 -3.71
C SER A 237 -15.41 -3.82 -4.88
N ARG A 238 -15.17 -3.33 -6.10
CA ARG A 238 -15.10 -4.14 -7.32
C ARG A 238 -13.81 -3.80 -8.05
N ALA A 239 -13.13 -4.82 -8.53
CA ALA A 239 -12.05 -4.66 -9.48
C ALA A 239 -12.45 -5.29 -10.82
N ASP A 240 -11.99 -4.69 -11.91
CA ASP A 240 -11.94 -5.26 -13.24
C ASP A 240 -10.53 -5.01 -13.76
N ALA A 241 -9.62 -5.95 -13.48
CA ALA A 241 -8.23 -5.89 -13.86
C ALA A 241 -7.90 -6.96 -14.89
N ASN A 242 -7.30 -6.55 -16.00
CA ASN A 242 -7.07 -7.40 -17.16
C ASN A 242 -5.59 -7.36 -17.54
N ALA A 243 -5.04 -8.47 -18.04
CA ALA A 243 -3.67 -8.54 -18.56
C ALA A 243 -3.61 -9.58 -19.68
N SER A 244 -2.76 -9.37 -20.67
CA SER A 244 -2.44 -10.36 -21.70
C SER A 244 -0.99 -10.83 -21.55
N PHE A 245 -0.74 -12.08 -21.91
CA PHE A 245 0.60 -12.66 -21.96
C PHE A 245 0.91 -13.08 -23.39
N ASP A 246 1.95 -12.47 -23.94
CA ASP A 246 2.42 -12.73 -25.29
C ASP A 246 3.65 -13.66 -25.21
N SER A 247 3.53 -14.85 -25.79
CA SER A 247 4.62 -15.84 -25.75
C SER A 247 5.65 -15.59 -26.85
N SER A 248 6.92 -15.62 -26.49
CA SER A 248 8.02 -15.64 -27.48
C SER A 248 8.42 -17.07 -27.90
N VAL A 249 7.71 -18.09 -27.42
CA VAL A 249 8.01 -19.50 -27.70
C VAL A 249 7.18 -19.98 -28.91
N PRO A 250 7.82 -20.42 -30.01
CA PRO A 250 7.09 -20.95 -31.16
C PRO A 250 6.18 -22.13 -30.76
N GLY A 251 4.88 -22.00 -31.03
CA GLY A 251 3.89 -23.05 -30.76
C GLY A 251 3.18 -22.98 -29.40
N LEU A 252 3.54 -22.03 -28.53
CA LEU A 252 2.74 -21.71 -27.35
C LEU A 252 1.76 -20.58 -27.71
N SER A 253 0.49 -20.72 -27.32
CA SER A 253 -0.51 -19.69 -27.55
C SER A 253 -0.42 -18.57 -26.50
N ASP A 254 -0.71 -17.35 -26.93
CA ASP A 254 -0.93 -16.21 -26.04
C ASP A 254 -2.11 -16.46 -25.09
N GLY A 255 -2.17 -15.71 -23.98
CA GLY A 255 -3.18 -15.93 -22.95
C GLY A 255 -3.68 -14.65 -22.31
N ASP A 256 -5.00 -14.56 -22.10
CA ASP A 256 -5.64 -13.47 -21.38
C ASP A 256 -5.94 -13.83 -19.93
N PHE A 257 -5.72 -12.88 -19.03
CA PHE A 257 -5.99 -12.98 -17.60
C PHE A 257 -7.01 -11.93 -17.17
N TYR A 258 -8.04 -12.39 -16.45
CA TYR A 258 -9.14 -11.57 -15.98
C TYR A 258 -9.27 -11.67 -14.46
N PHE A 259 -9.19 -10.55 -13.75
CA PHE A 259 -9.36 -10.45 -12.31
C PHE A 259 -10.54 -9.53 -11.98
N ARG A 260 -11.70 -10.13 -11.67
CA ARG A 260 -12.98 -9.42 -11.50
C ARG A 260 -13.69 -9.65 -10.16
N PRO A 261 -13.01 -9.56 -9.00
CA PRO A 261 -13.62 -9.85 -7.72
C PRO A 261 -14.59 -8.76 -7.25
N TRP A 262 -15.50 -9.18 -6.38
CA TRP A 262 -16.21 -8.31 -5.45
C TRP A 262 -15.69 -8.56 -4.04
N VAL A 263 -15.50 -7.48 -3.27
CA VAL A 263 -15.11 -7.56 -1.87
C VAL A 263 -16.11 -6.78 -1.04
N LEU A 264 -16.72 -7.47 -0.07
CA LEU A 264 -17.50 -6.87 1.00
C LEU A 264 -16.60 -6.80 2.24
N SER A 265 -16.60 -5.66 2.90
CA SER A 265 -15.79 -5.43 4.10
C SER A 265 -16.65 -4.80 5.19
N LEU A 266 -16.55 -5.33 6.40
CA LEU A 266 -17.22 -4.82 7.58
C LEU A 266 -16.22 -4.83 8.75
N GLN A 267 -16.12 -3.71 9.46
CA GLN A 267 -15.27 -3.54 10.62
C GLN A 267 -16.09 -2.87 11.73
N TYR A 268 -15.93 -3.38 12.95
CA TYR A 268 -16.46 -2.80 14.17
C TYR A 268 -15.29 -2.45 15.08
N ASN A 269 -15.27 -1.19 15.55
CA ASN A 269 -14.25 -0.67 16.45
C ASN A 269 -14.86 -0.47 17.84
N GLU A 270 -14.40 -1.24 18.82
CA GLU A 270 -14.97 -1.25 20.17
C GLU A 270 -14.23 -0.33 21.17
N GLU A 271 -13.09 0.26 20.77
CA GLU A 271 -12.24 1.06 21.69
C GLU A 271 -12.38 2.58 21.48
N ARG A 272 -12.40 3.30 22.62
CA ARG A 272 -12.45 4.77 22.75
C ARG A 272 -11.07 5.35 23.04
#